data_AF-A0A2U1B2N7-F1
#
_entry.id   AF-A0A2U1B2N7-F1
#
_cell.length_a   1.000
_cell.length_b   1.000
_cell.length_c   1.000
_cell.angle_alpha   90.00
_cell.angle_beta   90.00
_cell.angle_gamma   90.00
#
_symmetry.space_group_name_H-M   'P 1'
#
loop_
_entity.id
_entity.type
_entity.pdbx_description
1 polymer ?
#
loop_
_entity_poly.entity_id
_entity_poly.type
_entity_poly.pdbx_seq_one_letter_code
_entity_poly.pdbx_strand_id
1 'polypeptide(L)' 'MTRTVFVILLVLQILCFLVWRHLGYSYSGAYLFLSMIVVLYFRRKYLAMKPYWGGELSDIPKYFSRK' A
#
# COMPACT_ATOMS: atom_id res chain seq x y z
N MET A 1 11.68 -4.89 9.33
CA MET A 1 10.29 -5.31 9.54
C MET A 1 10.06 -6.54 8.68
N THR A 2 9.71 -7.68 9.27
CA THR A 2 9.51 -8.92 8.49
C THR A 2 8.22 -8.81 7.68
N ARG A 3 8.17 -9.47 6.50
CA ARG A 3 6.98 -9.51 5.62
C ARG A 3 5.70 -9.87 6.40
N THR A 4 5.81 -10.78 7.35
CA THR A 4 4.72 -11.22 8.23
C THR A 4 4.16 -10.08 9.07
N VAL A 5 5.01 -9.25 9.69
CA VAL A 5 4.56 -8.10 10.50
C VAL A 5 3.84 -7.07 9.64
N PHE A 6 4.28 -6.87 8.39
CA PHE A 6 3.58 -5.99 7.45
C PHE A 6 2.18 -6.51 7.10
N VAL A 7 2.05 -7.81 6.80
CA VAL A 7 0.76 -8.44 6.50
C VAL A 7 -0.19 -8.33 7.70
N ILE A 8 0.31 -8.56 8.91
CA ILE A 8 -0.49 -8.44 10.14
C ILE A 8 -1.03 -7.01 10.31
N LEU A 9 -0.20 -5.98 10.12
CA LEU A 9 -0.64 -4.58 10.20
C LEU A 9 -1.70 -4.24 9.15
N LEU A 10 -1.57 -4.80 7.95
CA LEU A 10 -2.52 -4.59 6.86
C LEU A 10 -3.88 -5.24 7.17
N VAL A 11 -3.87 -6.47 7.67
CA VAL A 11 -5.09 -7.18 8.13
C VAL A 11 -5.76 -6.41 9.27
N LEU A 12 -4.97 -5.92 10.24
CA LEU A 12 -5.49 -5.15 11.37
C LEU A 12 -6.17 -3.85 10.93
N GLN A 13 -5.62 -3.13 9.96
CA GLN A 13 -6.26 -1.94 9.38
C GLN A 13 -7.62 -2.24 8.75
N ILE A 14 -7.72 -3.34 8.00
CA ILE A 14 -8.98 -3.75 7.36
C ILE A 14 -10.04 -4.06 8.44
N LEU A 15 -9.65 -4.78 9.50
CA LEU A 15 -10.55 -5.08 10.61
C LEU A 15 -11.00 -3.80 11.33
N CYS A 16 -10.08 -2.87 11.63
CA CYS A 16 -10.42 -1.58 12.21
C CYS A 16 -11.41 -0.81 11.34
N PHE A 17 -11.21 -0.78 10.01
CA PHE A 17 -12.15 -0.13 9.10
C PHE A 17 -13.55 -0.79 9.12
N LEU A 18 -13.62 -2.12 9.10
CA LEU A 18 -14.89 -2.84 9.15
C LEU A 18 -15.67 -2.53 10.44
N VAL A 19 -14.98 -2.51 11.58
CA VAL A 19 -15.57 -2.15 12.87
C VAL A 19 -16.03 -0.68 12.86
N TRP A 20 -15.19 0.24 12.37
CA TRP A 20 -15.55 1.67 12.28
C TRP A 20 -16.76 1.92 11.38
N ARG A 21 -16.85 1.18 10.28
CA ARG A 21 -17.99 1.24 9.35
C ARG A 21 -19.24 0.66 9.98
N HIS A 22 -19.13 -0.45 10.72
CA HIS A 22 -20.26 -1.03 11.44
C HIS A 22 -20.81 -0.07 12.51
N LEU A 23 -19.93 0.66 13.19
CA LEU A 23 -20.31 1.67 14.20
C LEU A 23 -20.90 2.96 13.61
N GLY A 24 -21.06 3.06 12.28
CA GLY A 24 -21.73 4.17 11.62
C GLY A 24 -20.93 5.48 11.62
N TYR A 25 -19.63 5.43 11.88
CA TYR A 25 -18.80 6.63 11.91
C TYR A 25 -18.61 7.22 10.50
N SER A 26 -19.00 8.48 10.34
CA SER A 26 -18.97 9.23 9.07
C SER A 26 -17.57 9.37 8.45
N TYR A 27 -16.50 9.28 9.26
CA TYR A 27 -15.11 9.51 8.81
C TYR A 27 -14.32 8.22 8.50
N SER A 28 -14.99 7.06 8.46
CA SER A 28 -14.34 5.77 8.19
C SER A 28 -13.54 5.76 6.87
N GLY A 29 -13.99 6.47 5.84
CA GLY A 29 -13.29 6.60 4.56
C GLY A 29 -11.96 7.39 4.67
N ALA A 30 -11.94 8.47 5.44
CA ALA A 30 -10.73 9.27 5.66
C ALA A 30 -9.66 8.47 6.43
N TYR A 31 -10.11 7.69 7.41
CA TYR A 31 -9.23 6.75 8.12
C TYR A 31 -8.63 5.73 7.15
N LEU A 32 -9.44 5.11 6.28
CA LEU A 32 -8.96 4.15 5.29
C LEU A 32 -7.90 4.78 4.36
N PHE A 33 -8.15 5.99 3.87
CA PHE A 33 -7.23 6.71 2.99
C PHE A 33 -5.87 7.01 3.67
N LEU A 34 -5.89 7.58 4.88
CA LEU A 34 -4.68 7.84 5.68
C LEU A 34 -3.93 6.54 5.99
N SER A 35 -4.67 5.50 6.36
CA SER A 35 -4.12 4.19 6.71
C SER A 35 -3.38 3.56 5.52
N MET A 36 -3.91 3.71 4.30
CA MET A 36 -3.28 3.22 3.07
C MET A 36 -1.99 3.96 2.73
N ILE A 37 -1.94 5.30 2.91
CA ILE A 37 -0.72 6.09 2.72
C ILE A 37 0.38 5.60 3.65
N VAL A 38 0.05 5.36 4.92
CA VAL A 38 0.98 4.83 5.92
C VAL A 38 1.50 3.46 5.47
N VAL A 39 0.62 2.53 5.06
CA VAL A 39 1.02 1.21 4.56
C VAL A 39 1.96 1.31 3.35
N LEU A 40 1.68 2.20 2.40
CA LEU A 40 2.54 2.43 1.24
C LEU A 40 3.92 2.97 1.63
N TYR A 41 3.97 3.89 2.60
CA TYR A 41 5.23 4.39 3.16
C TYR A 41 6.03 3.27 3.83
N PHE A 42 5.40 2.49 4.71
CA PHE A 42 6.05 1.38 5.41
C PHE A 42 6.50 0.29 4.42
N ARG A 43 5.71 -0.01 3.40
CA ARG A 43 6.10 -0.89 2.30
C ARG A 43 7.36 -0.38 1.62
N ARG A 44 7.43 0.90 1.26
CA ARG A 44 8.60 1.48 0.59
C ARG A 44 9.84 1.47 1.48
N LYS A 45 9.69 1.83 2.77
CA LYS A 45 10.80 1.96 3.72
C LYS A 45 11.35 0.62 4.21
N TYR A 46 10.49 -0.36 4.48
CA TYR A 46 10.88 -1.57 5.20
C TYR A 46 10.88 -2.84 4.35
N LEU A 47 10.17 -2.87 3.22
CA LEU A 47 10.16 -4.03 2.34
C LEU A 47 11.12 -3.89 1.14
N ALA A 48 11.84 -2.76 1.04
CA ALA A 48 12.75 -2.43 -0.06
C ALA A 48 12.19 -2.79 -1.45
N MET A 49 10.86 -2.77 -1.59
CA MET A 49 10.22 -3.08 -2.85
C MET A 49 10.59 -1.96 -3.80
N LYS A 50 11.33 -2.30 -4.86
CA LYS A 50 11.60 -1.37 -5.95
C LYS A 50 10.26 -0.72 -6.33
N PRO A 51 10.26 0.61 -6.56
CA PRO A 51 9.04 1.25 -7.05
C PRO A 51 8.53 0.48 -8.28
N TYR A 52 7.22 0.43 -8.47
CA TYR A 52 6.61 -0.32 -9.56
C TYR A 52 7.12 0.15 -10.94
N TRP A 53 7.64 1.37 -11.03
CA TRP A 53 8.34 1.96 -12.17
C TRP A 53 9.87 1.73 -12.17
N GLY A 54 10.41 0.83 -11.36
CA GLY A 54 11.85 0.53 -11.30
C GLY A 54 12.17 -0.97 -11.26
N GLY A 55 11.19 -1.82 -11.59
CA GLY A 55 11.40 -3.25 -11.83
C GLY A 55 11.95 -3.52 -13.22
N GLU A 56 12.31 -4.76 -13.56
CA GLU A 56 12.81 -5.11 -14.91
C GLU A 56 11.84 -4.74 -16.05
N LEU A 57 10.55 -4.60 -15.73
CA LEU A 57 9.49 -4.15 -16.64
C LEU A 57 9.30 -2.62 -16.66
N SER A 58 10.10 -1.83 -15.95
CA SER A 58 10.03 -0.37 -16.04
C SER A 58 10.64 0.19 -17.32
N ASP A 59 11.42 -0.63 -18.03
CA ASP A 59 12.09 -0.30 -19.28
C ASP A 59 11.16 -0.33 -20.51
N ILE A 60 9.84 -0.27 -20.31
CA ILE A 60 8.85 -0.17 -21.39
C ILE A 60 9.13 0.96 -22.41
N PRO A 61 9.64 2.17 -22.05
CA PRO A 61 9.95 3.17 -23.08
C PRO A 61 11.10 2.77 -24.03
N LYS A 62 11.93 1.77 -23.69
CA LYS A 62 13.00 1.27 -24.59
C LYS A 62 12.43 0.54 -25.80
N TYR A 63 11.21 -0.01 -25.73
CA TYR A 63 10.59 -0.73 -26.83
C TYR A 63 9.82 0.17 -27.81
N PHE A 64 9.51 1.41 -27.41
CA PHE A 64 8.84 2.40 -28.27
C PHE A 64 9.82 3.31 -29.02
N SER A 65 11.11 3.26 -28.67
CA SER A 65 12.21 3.85 -29.43
C SER A 65 12.59 2.92 -30.59
N ARG A 66 11.77 2.83 -31.64
CA ARG A 66 12.20 2.31 -32.94
C ARG A 66 12.13 3.44 -33.96
N LYS A 67 13.34 3.78 -34.46
CA LYS A 67 13.73 4.60 -35.62
C LYS A 67 12.64 5.35 -36.37
#